data_AF-A0A3M8FVL9-F1
#
_entry.id   AF-A0A3M8FVL9-F1
#
_cell.length_a   1.000
_cell.length_b   1.000
_cell.length_c   1.000
_cell.angle_alpha   90.00
_cell.angle_beta   90.00
_cell.angle_gamma   90.00
#
_symmetry.space_group_name_H-M   'P 1'
#
loop_
_entity.id
_entity.type
_entity.pdbx_description
1 polymer ?
#
loop_
_entity_poly.entity_id
_entity_poly.type
_entity_poly.pdbx_seq_one_letter_code
_entity_poly.pdbx_strand_id
1 'polypeptide(L)'
;MEQLTSEIFGHSETALALQDRYKRAIALRLRQIKGKKSIRKFCQPLGVNHETMRRYLESGRIPVAVVAVIAREYDVDCNWLLFGESKILES
;
A
#
# COMPACT_ATOMS: atom_id res chain seq x y z
N MET A 1 -28.21 11.41 -30.81
CA MET A 1 -26.82 11.91 -30.86
C MET A 1 -26.21 12.11 -29.46
N GLU A 2 -26.99 12.18 -28.38
CA GLU A 2 -26.47 12.31 -26.99
C GLU A 2 -26.20 10.98 -26.25
N GLN A 3 -26.59 9.84 -26.82
CA GLN A 3 -26.51 8.54 -26.13
C GLN A 3 -25.29 7.69 -26.49
N LEU A 4 -24.52 8.06 -27.53
CA LEU A 4 -23.37 7.28 -28.02
C LEU A 4 -22.04 7.62 -27.33
N THR A 5 -21.98 8.68 -26.53
CA THR A 5 -20.76 9.07 -25.79
C THR A 5 -20.66 8.42 -24.42
N SER A 6 -21.75 7.88 -23.87
CA SER A 6 -21.76 7.22 -22.56
C SER A 6 -21.25 5.78 -22.58
N GLU A 7 -21.26 5.11 -23.73
CA GLU A 7 -20.87 3.70 -23.84
C GLU A 7 -19.37 3.50 -24.09
N ILE A 8 -18.65 4.54 -24.52
CA ILE A 8 -17.22 4.46 -24.89
C ILE A 8 -16.30 4.78 -23.69
N PHE A 9 -16.78 5.55 -22.71
CA PHE A 9 -16.04 5.86 -21.49
C PHE A 9 -16.67 5.15 -20.31
N GLY A 10 -16.30 3.88 -20.11
CA GLY A 10 -16.61 3.15 -18.89
C GLY A 10 -16.27 4.00 -17.67
N HIS A 11 -17.28 4.30 -16.85
CA HIS A 11 -17.23 4.96 -15.55
C HIS A 11 -15.84 5.49 -15.16
N SER A 12 -15.54 6.73 -15.55
CA SER A 12 -14.29 7.41 -15.17
C SER A 12 -14.12 7.37 -13.66
N GLU A 13 -13.27 6.46 -13.17
CA GLU A 13 -12.93 6.39 -11.76
C GLU A 13 -12.32 7.73 -11.34
N THR A 14 -12.93 8.39 -10.36
CA THR A 14 -12.45 9.71 -9.92
C THR A 14 -11.10 9.56 -9.24
N ALA A 15 -10.23 10.58 -9.37
CA ALA A 15 -8.91 10.57 -8.72
C ALA A 15 -8.98 10.29 -7.21
N LEU A 16 -10.07 10.72 -6.55
CA LEU A 16 -10.32 10.45 -5.14
C LEU A 16 -10.59 8.95 -4.87
N ALA A 17 -11.44 8.32 -5.69
CA ALA A 17 -11.75 6.89 -5.57
C ALA A 17 -10.50 6.03 -5.80
N LEU A 18 -9.67 6.40 -6.79
CA LEU A 18 -8.40 5.73 -7.07
C LEU A 18 -7.42 5.86 -5.89
N GLN A 19 -7.29 7.06 -5.34
CA GLN A 19 -6.41 7.32 -4.21
C GLN A 19 -6.81 6.51 -2.98
N ASP A 20 -8.12 6.39 -2.71
CA ASP A 20 -8.64 5.62 -1.59
C ASP A 20 -8.47 4.10 -1.78
N ARG A 21 -8.63 3.60 -3.01
CA ARG A 21 -8.30 2.21 -3.32
C ARG A 21 -6.83 1.92 -3.07
N TYR A 22 -5.94 2.82 -3.51
CA TYR A 22 -4.50 2.66 -3.37
C TYR A 22 -4.05 2.66 -1.90
N LYS A 23 -4.57 3.59 -1.10
CA LYS A 23 -4.39 3.61 0.37
C LYS A 23 -4.80 2.27 0.99
N ARG A 24 -5.98 1.75 0.65
CA ARG A 24 -6.44 0.44 1.13
C ARG A 24 -5.48 -0.69 0.73
N ALA A 25 -4.96 -0.67 -0.50
CA ALA A 25 -4.02 -1.69 -0.98
C ALA A 25 -2.68 -1.68 -0.23
N ILE A 26 -2.10 -0.50 0.06
CA ILE A 26 -0.88 -0.40 0.89
C ILE A 26 -1.14 -0.95 2.30
N ALA A 27 -2.24 -0.53 2.93
CA ALA A 27 -2.63 -0.99 4.25
C ALA A 27 -2.78 -2.53 4.31
N LEU A 28 -3.37 -3.14 3.28
CA LEU A 28 -3.51 -4.59 3.17
C LEU A 28 -2.14 -5.29 3.10
N ARG A 29 -1.21 -4.81 2.28
CA ARG A 29 0.14 -5.39 2.18
C ARG A 29 0.94 -5.21 3.46
N LEU A 30 0.85 -4.06 4.12
CA LEU A 30 1.45 -3.87 5.45
C LEU A 30 0.92 -4.89 6.47
N ARG A 31 -0.38 -5.20 6.44
CA ARG A 31 -0.97 -6.25 7.28
C ARG A 31 -0.46 -7.65 6.90
N GLN A 32 -0.24 -7.93 5.61
CA GLN A 32 0.36 -9.19 5.15
C GLN A 32 1.79 -9.36 5.69
N ILE A 33 2.65 -8.35 5.55
CA ILE A 33 4.03 -8.36 6.08
C ILE A 33 4.03 -8.55 7.61
N LYS A 34 3.15 -7.83 8.31
CA LYS A 34 2.97 -7.99 9.77
C LYS A 34 2.61 -9.42 10.13
N GLY A 35 1.73 -10.05 9.34
CA GLY A 35 1.20 -11.38 9.60
C GLY A 35 0.56 -11.47 10.98
N LYS A 36 0.86 -12.55 11.72
CA LYS A 36 0.34 -12.80 13.08
C LYS A 36 1.04 -12.01 14.20
N LYS A 37 2.09 -11.24 13.89
CA LYS A 37 2.85 -10.47 14.90
C LYS A 37 1.95 -9.39 15.53
N SER A 38 2.16 -9.10 16.81
CA SER A 38 1.58 -7.91 17.44
C SER A 38 2.17 -6.64 16.82
N ILE A 39 1.43 -5.53 16.84
CA ILE A 39 1.91 -4.25 16.30
C ILE A 39 3.24 -3.86 16.95
N ARG A 40 3.37 -4.07 18.27
CA ARG A 40 4.60 -3.78 19.01
C ARG A 40 5.81 -4.58 18.51
N LYS A 41 5.64 -5.89 18.26
CA LYS A 41 6.72 -6.73 17.70
C LYS A 41 7.07 -6.35 16.27
N PHE A 42 6.07 -5.93 15.50
CA PHE A 42 6.27 -5.49 14.11
C PHE A 42 7.02 -4.15 14.02
N CYS A 43 6.75 -3.22 14.94
CA CYS A 43 7.34 -1.88 14.87
C CYS A 43 8.71 -1.77 15.54
N GLN A 44 9.09 -2.73 16.41
CA GLN A 44 10.37 -2.75 17.11
C GLN A 44 11.59 -2.63 16.18
N PRO A 45 11.77 -3.46 15.14
CA PRO A 45 12.93 -3.36 14.25
C PRO A 45 12.90 -2.11 13.35
N LEU A 46 11.72 -1.51 13.19
CA LEU A 46 11.52 -0.36 12.29
C LEU A 46 11.85 0.98 12.94
N GLY A 47 12.02 1.03 14.27
CA GLY A 47 12.16 2.28 15.02
C GLY A 47 10.89 3.16 14.98
N VAL A 48 9.74 2.58 14.65
CA VAL A 48 8.46 3.29 14.52
C VAL A 48 7.60 3.06 15.76
N ASN A 49 6.97 4.12 16.29
CA ASN A 49 6.03 4.00 17.39
C ASN A 49 4.78 3.19 16.99
N HIS A 50 4.24 2.38 17.92
CA HIS A 50 3.11 1.49 17.64
C HIS A 50 1.82 2.23 17.22
N GLU A 51 1.53 3.42 17.75
CA GLU A 51 0.38 4.24 17.32
C GLU A 51 0.58 4.76 15.90
N THR A 52 1.81 5.18 15.58
CA THR A 52 2.16 5.60 14.22
C THR A 52 2.00 4.45 13.23
N MET A 53 2.44 3.25 13.61
CA MET A 53 2.25 2.05 12.81
C MET A 53 0.77 1.66 12.67
N ARG A 54 -0.04 1.79 13.73
CA ARG A 54 -1.49 1.58 13.63
C ARG A 54 -2.12 2.53 12.60
N ARG A 55 -1.77 3.82 12.64
CA ARG A 55 -2.22 4.79 11.66
C ARG A 55 -1.82 4.41 10.22
N TYR A 56 -0.62 3.89 10.01
CA TYR A 56 -0.19 3.40 8.69
C TYR A 56 -1.01 2.19 8.24
N LEU A 57 -1.27 1.24 9.15
CA LEU A 57 -2.09 0.06 8.88
C LEU A 57 -3.56 0.40 8.64
N GLU A 58 -4.08 1.52 9.13
CA GLU A 58 -5.47 1.95 8.91
C GLU A 58 -5.61 2.80 7.65
N SER A 59 -4.74 3.80 7.50
CA SER A 59 -4.86 4.82 6.46
C SER A 59 -4.14 4.47 5.16
N GLY A 60 -3.18 3.54 5.20
CA GLY A 60 -2.27 3.26 4.07
C GLY A 60 -1.34 4.41 3.71
N ARG A 61 -1.35 5.50 4.47
CA ARG A 61 -0.47 6.66 4.25
C ARG A 61 0.82 6.44 5.03
N ILE A 62 1.88 6.10 4.32
CA ILE A 62 3.18 5.77 4.90
C ILE A 62 4.28 6.59 4.22
N PRO A 63 5.23 7.19 4.97
CA PRO A 63 6.37 7.86 4.36
C PRO A 63 7.27 6.87 3.62
N VAL A 64 7.83 7.28 2.47
CA VAL A 64 8.73 6.45 1.65
C VAL A 64 9.93 5.92 2.46
N ALA A 65 10.48 6.73 3.37
CA ALA A 65 11.57 6.29 4.25
C ALA A 65 11.17 5.07 5.11
N VAL A 66 9.94 5.04 5.63
CA VAL A 66 9.44 3.90 6.41
C VAL A 66 9.20 2.69 5.52
N VAL A 67 8.72 2.89 4.29
CA VAL A 67 8.58 1.81 3.29
C VAL A 67 9.93 1.15 3.02
N ALA A 68 10.99 1.93 2.80
CA ALA A 68 12.34 1.40 2.55
C ALA A 68 12.88 0.61 3.75
N VAL A 69 12.65 1.09 4.98
CA VAL A 69 13.03 0.36 6.19
C VAL A 69 12.24 -0.95 6.30
N ILE A 70 10.92 -0.94 6.08
CA ILE A 70 10.11 -2.17 6.09
C ILE A 70 10.60 -3.17 5.05
N ALA A 71 10.85 -2.70 3.81
CA ALA A 71 11.35 -3.51 2.72
C ALA A 71 12.66 -4.22 3.10
N ARG A 72 13.61 -3.47 3.69
CA ARG A 72 14.88 -4.02 4.16
C ARG A 72 14.71 -5.00 5.32
N GLU A 73 13.99 -4.63 6.38
CA GLU A 73 13.89 -5.43 7.61
C GLU A 73 13.06 -6.72 7.42
N TYR A 74 12.16 -6.73 6.44
CA TYR A 74 11.28 -7.87 6.18
C TYR A 74 11.55 -8.60 4.87
N ASP A 75 12.61 -8.22 4.15
CA ASP A 75 13.00 -8.79 2.85
C ASP A 75 11.83 -8.77 1.85
N VAL A 76 11.27 -7.57 1.65
CA VAL A 76 10.11 -7.33 0.78
C VAL A 76 10.48 -6.33 -0.30
N ASP A 77 10.08 -6.59 -1.55
CA ASP A 77 10.27 -5.66 -2.65
C ASP A 77 9.45 -4.36 -2.46
N CYS A 78 10.12 -3.22 -2.64
CA CYS A 78 9.49 -1.90 -2.53
C CYS A 78 8.37 -1.70 -3.57
N ASN A 79 8.54 -2.22 -4.80
CA ASN A 79 7.51 -2.06 -5.83
C ASN A 79 6.27 -2.88 -5.48
N TRP A 80 6.46 -4.10 -4.99
CA TRP A 80 5.37 -4.91 -4.50
C TRP A 80 4.66 -4.25 -3.31
N LEU A 81 5.39 -3.60 -2.39
CA LEU A 81 4.77 -2.92 -1.23
C LEU A 81 4.06 -1.61 -1.60
N LEU A 82 4.52 -0.89 -2.64
CA LEU A 82 3.91 0.36 -3.08
C LEU A 82 2.80 0.15 -4.11
N PHE A 83 3.09 -0.59 -5.19
CA PHE A 83 2.21 -0.74 -6.37
C PHE A 83 1.46 -2.07 -6.41
N GLY A 84 2.00 -3.11 -5.78
CA GLY A 84 1.39 -4.45 -5.77
C GLY A 84 1.90 -5.28 -6.93
N GLU A 85 2.88 -4.73 -7.65
CA GLU A 85 3.55 -5.31 -8.78
C GLU A 85 4.90 -5.80 -8.28
N SER A 86 5.08 -7.12 -8.19
CA SER A 86 6.41 -7.70 -8.25
C SER A 86 6.83 -7.64 -9.72
N LYS A 87 7.83 -6.83 -10.06
CA LYS A 87 8.37 -6.83 -11.41
C LYS A 87 8.71 -8.27 -11.81
N ILE A 88 8.13 -8.75 -12.90
CA ILE A 88 8.83 -9.73 -13.71
C ILE A 88 9.97 -8.93 -14.34
N LEU A 89 11.15 -9.01 -13.74
CA LEU A 89 12.37 -8.64 -14.44
C LEU A 89 12.62 -9.77 -15.42
N GLU A 90 12.08 -9.67 -16.64
CA GLU A 90 12.61 -10.48 -17.72
C GLU A 90 14.05 -10.02 -17.93
N SER A 91 14.97 -10.92 -17.59
CA SER A 91 16.42 -10.82 -17.79
C SER A 91 16.78 -11.01 -19.25
#